data_AF-A0A6C0D9R3-F1
#
_entry.id   AF-A0A6C0D9R3-F1
#
_cell.length_a   1.000
_cell.length_b   1.000
_cell.length_c   1.000
_cell.angle_alpha   90.00
_cell.angle_beta   90.00
_cell.angle_gamma   90.00
#
_symmetry.space_group_name_H-M   'P 1'
#
loop_
_entity.id
_entity.type
_entity.pdbx_description
1 polymer ?
#
loop_
_entity_poly.entity_id
_entity_poly.type
_entity_poly.pdbx_seq_one_letter_code
_entity_poly.pdbx_strand_id
1 'polypeptide(L)'
;MDANTQLSNKWNLWYHHEKDNWKLSGYKKVYEISTVGDFWRLNNNWDKLKGINNKHYFLMKDDITPLWEDPSNVNGGCWSFKVHEDQAEKLWIDLSAFLVCNQIINNYEDVIGLSICLKKNSNSVIKIWNKDSKNNSLNLINKEIIKKWGTDIIYIAHMPEN
;
A
#
# COMPACT_ATOMS: atom_id res chain seq x y z
N MET A 1 8.33 19.45 -11.44
CA MET A 1 9.31 18.45 -10.99
C MET A 1 9.76 17.67 -12.21
N ASP A 2 11.06 17.38 -12.31
CA ASP A 2 11.61 16.55 -13.39
C ASP A 2 11.23 15.08 -13.17
N ALA A 3 10.95 14.34 -14.24
CA ALA A 3 10.69 12.89 -14.20
C ALA A 3 11.88 12.13 -13.57
N ASN A 4 13.10 12.64 -13.69
CA ASN A 4 14.29 12.02 -13.11
C ASN A 4 14.53 12.37 -11.63
N THR A 5 13.63 13.14 -11.00
CA THR A 5 13.73 13.47 -9.57
C THR A 5 13.70 12.19 -8.73
N GLN A 6 14.78 11.94 -7.98
CA GLN A 6 14.91 10.80 -7.09
C GLN A 6 13.97 10.94 -5.89
N LEU A 7 13.30 9.86 -5.53
CA LEU A 7 12.51 9.76 -4.31
C LEU A 7 13.41 9.38 -3.14
N SER A 8 13.04 9.78 -1.93
CA SER A 8 13.82 9.46 -0.72
C SER A 8 13.88 7.96 -0.43
N ASN A 9 12.82 7.24 -0.79
CA ASN A 9 12.69 5.79 -0.63
C ASN A 9 12.44 5.15 -1.98
N LYS A 10 12.98 3.94 -2.16
CA LYS A 10 12.59 3.04 -3.25
C LYS A 10 11.40 2.19 -2.84
N TRP A 11 10.50 1.94 -3.77
CA TRP A 11 9.28 1.17 -3.54
C TRP A 11 9.11 0.07 -4.57
N ASN A 12 8.77 -1.12 -4.09
CA ASN A 12 8.59 -2.32 -4.90
C ASN A 12 7.12 -2.68 -5.00
N LEU A 13 6.62 -2.76 -6.23
CA LEU A 13 5.30 -3.32 -6.49
C LEU A 13 5.42 -4.85 -6.56
N TRP A 14 4.72 -5.53 -5.68
CA TRP A 14 4.57 -6.97 -5.61
C TRP A 14 3.16 -7.39 -6.05
N TYR A 15 3.07 -8.55 -6.68
CA TYR A 15 1.82 -9.16 -7.10
C TYR A 15 1.72 -10.58 -6.55
N HIS A 16 0.68 -10.86 -5.77
CA HIS A 16 0.37 -12.20 -5.26
C HIS A 16 -0.37 -12.99 -6.35
N HIS A 17 0.36 -13.79 -7.09
CA HIS A 17 -0.12 -14.43 -8.31
C HIS A 17 -0.68 -15.83 -8.05
N GLU A 18 -0.08 -16.57 -7.13
CA GLU A 18 -0.48 -17.92 -6.76
C GLU A 18 -1.54 -17.88 -5.68
N LYS A 19 -2.69 -18.50 -5.95
CA LYS A 19 -3.77 -18.58 -4.97
C LYS A 19 -3.31 -19.42 -3.78
N ASP A 20 -3.56 -18.93 -2.56
CA ASP A 20 -3.30 -19.61 -1.29
C ASP A 20 -1.81 -19.90 -0.96
N ASN A 21 -0.85 -19.55 -1.83
CA ASN A 21 0.58 -19.60 -1.51
C ASN A 21 1.04 -18.29 -0.86
N TRP A 22 0.98 -18.21 0.46
CA TRP A 22 1.37 -17.02 1.23
C TRP A 22 2.87 -16.97 1.57
N LYS A 23 3.69 -17.84 0.97
CA LYS A 23 5.15 -17.76 1.04
C LYS A 23 5.68 -16.82 -0.04
N LEU A 24 6.92 -16.34 0.09
CA LEU A 24 7.54 -15.43 -0.89
C LEU A 24 7.44 -15.91 -2.34
N SER A 25 7.52 -17.23 -2.58
CA SER A 25 7.37 -17.84 -3.91
C SER A 25 6.02 -17.55 -4.58
N GLY A 26 4.95 -17.33 -3.81
CA GLY A 26 3.63 -16.96 -4.34
C GLY A 26 3.52 -15.49 -4.77
N TYR A 27 4.58 -14.70 -4.55
CA TYR A 27 4.67 -13.29 -4.92
C TYR A 27 5.68 -13.09 -6.03
N LYS A 28 5.46 -12.03 -6.81
CA LYS A 28 6.41 -11.58 -7.82
C LYS A 28 6.61 -10.07 -7.68
N LYS A 29 7.86 -9.62 -7.59
CA LYS A 29 8.21 -8.20 -7.78
C LYS A 29 8.01 -7.88 -9.27
N VAL A 30 7.09 -6.96 -9.57
CA VAL A 30 6.67 -6.64 -10.94
C VAL A 30 7.15 -5.27 -11.42
N TYR A 31 7.44 -4.35 -10.49
CA TYR A 31 7.91 -3.01 -10.81
C TYR A 31 8.65 -2.38 -9.62
N GLU A 32 9.57 -1.45 -9.89
CA GLU A 32 10.29 -0.66 -8.88
C GLU A 32 10.09 0.83 -9.17
N ILE A 33 9.88 1.61 -8.13
CA ILE A 33 9.75 3.06 -8.16
C ILE A 33 10.92 3.66 -7.40
N SER A 34 11.81 4.34 -8.12
CA SER A 34 12.93 5.09 -7.54
C SER A 34 12.85 6.59 -7.83
N THR A 35 12.10 6.96 -8.86
CA THR A 35 11.92 8.35 -9.31
C THR A 35 10.44 8.72 -9.44
N VAL A 36 10.19 10.03 -9.51
CA VAL A 36 8.85 10.57 -9.85
C VAL A 36 8.36 10.05 -11.21
N GLY A 37 9.27 9.89 -12.17
CA GLY A 37 8.96 9.32 -13.48
C GLY A 37 8.53 7.86 -13.42
N ASP A 38 9.19 7.05 -12.59
CA ASP A 38 8.81 5.65 -12.39
C ASP A 38 7.40 5.54 -11.80
N PHE A 39 7.06 6.40 -10.83
CA PHE A 39 5.74 6.45 -10.22
C PHE A 39 4.65 6.72 -11.27
N TRP A 40 4.79 7.76 -12.08
CA TRP A 40 3.80 8.06 -13.11
C TRP A 40 3.76 7.02 -14.22
N ARG A 41 4.92 6.43 -14.58
CA ARG A 41 4.97 5.35 -15.57
C ARG A 41 4.18 4.13 -15.10
N LEU A 42 4.29 3.75 -13.83
CA LEU A 42 3.48 2.67 -13.25
C LEU A 42 1.98 2.98 -13.36
N ASN A 43 1.55 4.12 -12.81
CA ASN A 43 0.13 4.45 -12.72
C ASN A 43 -0.52 4.64 -14.10
N ASN A 44 0.18 5.26 -15.06
CA ASN A 44 -0.32 5.42 -16.43
C ASN A 44 -0.39 4.10 -17.23
N ASN A 45 0.22 3.02 -16.71
CA ASN A 45 0.24 1.71 -17.35
C ASN A 45 -0.39 0.62 -16.47
N TRP A 46 -1.17 1.00 -15.46
CA TRP A 46 -1.75 0.07 -14.51
C TRP A 46 -2.62 -1.01 -15.17
N ASP A 47 -3.35 -0.68 -16.24
CA ASP A 47 -4.14 -1.63 -17.03
C ASP A 47 -3.29 -2.73 -17.70
N LYS A 48 -2.01 -2.46 -17.99
CA LYS A 48 -1.09 -3.49 -18.51
C LYS A 48 -0.75 -4.54 -17.45
N LEU A 49 -0.94 -4.20 -16.17
CA LEU A 49 -0.88 -5.13 -15.04
C LEU A 49 -2.23 -5.78 -14.74
N LYS A 50 -3.23 -5.66 -15.64
CA LYS A 50 -4.63 -6.09 -15.47
C LYS A 50 -5.43 -5.25 -14.48
N GLY A 51 -5.02 -4.00 -14.24
CA GLY A 51 -5.75 -3.08 -13.39
C GLY A 51 -5.90 -3.57 -11.95
N ILE A 52 -6.79 -2.92 -11.18
CA ILE A 52 -7.21 -3.46 -9.88
C ILE A 52 -8.13 -4.65 -10.15
N ASN A 53 -7.77 -5.79 -9.57
CA ASN A 53 -8.50 -7.04 -9.74
C ASN A 53 -8.56 -7.80 -8.41
N ASN A 54 -9.08 -9.03 -8.45
CA ASN A 54 -9.31 -9.87 -7.28
C ASN A 54 -8.03 -10.47 -6.66
N LYS A 55 -6.85 -10.11 -7.17
CA LYS A 55 -5.55 -10.49 -6.61
C LYS A 55 -5.03 -9.35 -5.74
N HIS A 56 -4.01 -9.66 -4.94
CA HIS A 56 -3.39 -8.67 -4.08
C HIS A 56 -2.18 -8.03 -4.76
N TYR A 57 -2.18 -6.70 -4.83
CA TYR A 57 -0.98 -5.91 -5.10
C TYR A 57 -0.48 -5.29 -3.81
N PHE A 58 0.83 -5.17 -3.69
CA PHE A 58 1.49 -4.54 -2.54
C PHE A 58 2.55 -3.59 -3.04
N LEU A 59 2.59 -2.37 -2.52
CA LEU A 59 3.66 -1.42 -2.76
C LEU A 59 4.46 -1.27 -1.46
N MET A 60 5.61 -1.92 -1.37
CA MET A 60 6.40 -2.01 -0.13
C MET A 60 7.72 -1.26 -0.28
N LYS A 61 8.32 -0.78 0.82
CA LYS A 61 9.72 -0.28 0.81
C LYS A 61 10.67 -1.38 0.29
N ASP A 62 11.81 -0.98 -0.26
CA ASP A 62 12.72 -1.88 -1.01
C ASP A 62 13.09 -3.17 -0.25
N ASP A 63 13.48 -3.02 1.01
CA ASP A 63 13.95 -4.11 1.88
C ASP A 63 12.84 -4.79 2.69
N ILE A 64 11.57 -4.51 2.39
CA ILE A 64 10.42 -5.06 3.13
C ILE A 64 9.57 -5.91 2.19
N THR A 65 9.38 -7.17 2.56
CA THR A 65 8.52 -8.09 1.81
C THR A 65 7.05 -7.94 2.23
N PRO A 66 6.08 -8.27 1.36
CA PRO A 66 4.65 -8.23 1.70
C PRO A 66 4.20 -9.42 2.57
N LEU A 67 5.11 -10.00 3.36
CA LEU A 67 4.89 -11.18 4.19
C LEU A 67 4.63 -10.77 5.63
N TRP A 68 3.72 -11.43 6.33
CA TRP A 68 3.44 -11.09 7.73
C TRP A 68 4.61 -11.45 8.65
N GLU A 69 5.44 -12.43 8.25
CA GLU A 69 6.64 -12.87 8.94
C GLU A 69 7.83 -11.90 8.81
N ASP A 70 7.75 -10.92 7.91
CA ASP A 70 8.79 -9.91 7.78
C ASP A 70 8.99 -9.19 9.12
N PRO A 71 10.23 -9.02 9.62
CA PRO A 71 10.48 -8.37 10.90
C PRO A 71 9.87 -6.96 11.02
N SER A 72 9.70 -6.27 9.89
CA SER A 72 9.08 -4.95 9.84
C SER A 72 7.56 -4.99 9.94
N ASN A 73 6.95 -6.15 9.65
CA ASN A 73 5.50 -6.32 9.56
C ASN A 73 4.92 -6.97 10.83
N VAL A 74 5.67 -7.86 11.49
CA VAL A 74 5.17 -8.75 12.55
C VAL A 74 4.54 -8.02 13.75
N ASN A 75 5.10 -6.88 14.17
CA ASN A 75 4.60 -6.08 15.30
C ASN A 75 3.69 -4.91 14.87
N GLY A 76 3.43 -4.84 13.57
CA GLY A 76 2.76 -3.74 12.91
C GLY A 76 1.25 -3.89 12.82
N GLY A 77 0.68 -3.20 11.86
CA GLY A 77 -0.73 -3.31 11.53
C GLY A 77 -1.04 -2.53 10.27
N CYS A 78 -2.34 -2.25 10.07
CA CYS A 78 -2.77 -1.46 8.94
C CYS A 78 -4.04 -0.65 9.20
N TRP A 79 -4.09 0.54 8.61
CA TRP A 79 -5.34 1.26 8.38
C TRP A 79 -6.00 0.75 7.11
N SER A 80 -7.21 0.22 7.23
CA SER A 80 -7.95 -0.42 6.16
C SER A 80 -9.11 0.45 5.69
N PHE A 81 -9.01 0.90 4.45
CA PHE A 81 -10.05 1.62 3.71
C PHE A 81 -10.90 0.60 2.96
N LYS A 82 -12.22 0.76 3.02
CA LYS A 82 -13.16 0.02 2.18
C LYS A 82 -13.91 1.00 1.30
N VAL A 83 -13.78 0.84 -0.01
CA VAL A 83 -14.43 1.69 -1.01
C VAL A 83 -15.12 0.85 -2.07
N HIS A 84 -16.06 1.44 -2.79
CA HIS A 84 -16.62 0.82 -3.98
C HIS A 84 -15.54 0.72 -5.10
N GLU A 85 -15.68 -0.25 -6.00
CA GLU A 85 -14.65 -0.57 -7.00
C GLU A 85 -14.32 0.58 -7.96
N ASP A 86 -15.30 1.45 -8.25
CA ASP A 86 -15.14 2.65 -9.08
C ASP A 86 -14.22 3.73 -8.46
N GLN A 87 -14.07 3.71 -7.13
CA GLN A 87 -13.21 4.63 -6.39
C GLN A 87 -11.82 4.04 -6.10
N ALA A 88 -11.65 2.74 -6.28
CA ALA A 88 -10.48 1.99 -5.84
C ALA A 88 -9.18 2.49 -6.50
N GLU A 89 -9.21 2.75 -7.81
CA GLU A 89 -8.05 3.21 -8.56
C GLU A 89 -7.60 4.60 -8.14
N LYS A 90 -8.57 5.51 -7.99
CA LYS A 90 -8.29 6.88 -7.56
C LYS A 90 -7.74 6.91 -6.13
N LEU A 91 -8.28 6.10 -5.22
CA LEU A 91 -7.74 5.98 -3.85
C LEU A 91 -6.34 5.36 -3.85
N TRP A 92 -6.11 4.32 -4.66
CA TRP A 92 -4.80 3.69 -4.81
C TRP A 92 -3.74 4.68 -5.29
N ILE A 93 -4.02 5.43 -6.36
CA ILE A 93 -3.08 6.41 -6.92
C ILE A 93 -2.80 7.51 -5.91
N ASP A 94 -3.84 8.06 -5.26
CA ASP A 94 -3.69 9.09 -4.23
C ASP A 94 -2.81 8.61 -3.08
N LEU A 95 -3.16 7.49 -2.44
CA LEU A 95 -2.39 6.95 -1.32
C LEU A 95 -0.96 6.60 -1.74
N SER A 96 -0.77 6.05 -2.94
CA SER A 96 0.57 5.76 -3.47
C SER A 96 1.39 7.05 -3.67
N ALA A 97 0.75 8.15 -4.11
CA ALA A 97 1.41 9.45 -4.22
C ALA A 97 1.81 10.01 -2.85
N PHE A 98 0.91 9.95 -1.85
CA PHE A 98 1.25 10.33 -0.48
C PHE A 98 2.37 9.45 0.11
N LEU A 99 2.37 8.15 -0.21
CA LEU A 99 3.39 7.19 0.24
C LEU A 99 4.77 7.55 -0.31
N VAL A 100 4.92 7.66 -1.63
CA VAL A 100 6.24 7.91 -2.25
C VAL A 100 6.80 9.29 -1.91
N CYS A 101 5.93 10.24 -1.56
CA CYS A 101 6.30 11.58 -1.08
C CYS A 101 6.53 11.65 0.44
N ASN A 102 6.43 10.52 1.17
CA ASN A 102 6.57 10.47 2.64
C ASN A 102 5.57 11.39 3.38
N GLN A 103 4.33 11.48 2.89
CA GLN A 103 3.29 12.41 3.39
C GLN A 103 2.08 11.70 4.03
N ILE A 104 2.10 10.37 4.21
CA ILE A 104 0.97 9.62 4.79
C ILE A 104 0.74 9.99 6.26
N ILE A 105 1.82 10.04 7.04
CA ILE A 105 1.85 10.46 8.46
C ILE A 105 3.12 11.29 8.70
N ASN A 106 3.20 12.02 9.81
CA ASN A 106 4.38 12.82 10.16
C ASN A 106 5.63 11.96 10.42
N ASN A 107 5.50 10.85 11.15
CA ASN A 107 6.58 9.87 11.35
C ASN A 107 6.62 8.88 10.18
N TYR A 108 6.92 9.38 8.98
CA TYR A 108 6.78 8.63 7.73
C TYR A 108 7.57 7.31 7.69
N GLU A 109 8.62 7.17 8.52
CA GLU A 109 9.39 5.91 8.64
C GLU A 109 8.62 4.77 9.31
N ASP A 110 7.47 5.05 9.93
CA ASP A 110 6.59 4.02 10.48
C ASP A 110 5.75 3.36 9.38
N VAL A 111 5.49 4.04 8.27
CA VAL A 111 4.77 3.48 7.12
C VAL A 111 5.72 2.66 6.26
N ILE A 112 5.33 1.43 5.99
CA ILE A 112 6.17 0.41 5.33
C ILE A 112 5.63 0.02 3.94
N GLY A 113 4.36 0.29 3.67
CA GLY A 113 3.78 0.02 2.37
C GLY A 113 2.28 0.19 2.28
N LEU A 114 1.74 -0.16 1.11
CA LEU A 114 0.31 -0.22 0.82
C LEU A 114 -0.06 -1.60 0.29
N SER A 115 -1.32 -1.98 0.43
CA SER A 115 -1.87 -3.10 -0.35
C SER A 115 -3.27 -2.79 -0.88
N ILE A 116 -3.63 -3.45 -1.98
CA ILE A 116 -4.96 -3.34 -2.59
C ILE A 116 -5.44 -4.70 -3.10
N CYS A 117 -6.75 -4.93 -2.97
CA CYS A 117 -7.41 -6.08 -3.55
C CYS A 117 -8.91 -5.79 -3.75
N LEU A 118 -9.42 -6.11 -4.94
CA LEU A 118 -10.85 -6.15 -5.20
C LEU A 118 -11.46 -7.35 -4.46
N LYS A 119 -12.47 -7.09 -3.65
CA LYS A 119 -13.25 -8.09 -2.91
C LYS A 119 -14.55 -8.39 -3.66
N LYS A 120 -15.28 -9.38 -3.16
CA LYS A 120 -16.64 -9.69 -3.64
C LYS A 120 -17.57 -8.48 -3.40
N ASN A 121 -18.65 -8.41 -4.17
CA ASN A 121 -19.68 -7.37 -4.07
C ASN A 121 -19.17 -5.96 -4.42
N SER A 122 -18.36 -5.83 -5.48
CA SER A 122 -17.91 -4.53 -6.02
C SER A 122 -17.25 -3.60 -4.98
N ASN A 123 -16.56 -4.17 -4.01
CA ASN A 123 -15.84 -3.42 -2.99
C ASN A 123 -14.34 -3.71 -3.11
N SER A 124 -13.51 -2.70 -2.95
CA SER A 124 -12.06 -2.83 -2.85
C SER A 124 -11.61 -2.50 -1.43
N VAL A 125 -10.58 -3.22 -0.98
CA VAL A 125 -9.90 -2.93 0.29
C VAL A 125 -8.50 -2.43 -0.02
N ILE A 126 -8.20 -1.23 0.47
CA ILE A 126 -6.87 -0.62 0.38
C ILE A 126 -6.34 -0.44 1.80
N LYS A 127 -5.09 -0.82 2.03
CA LYS A 127 -4.48 -0.79 3.36
C LYS A 127 -3.21 0.04 3.36
N ILE A 128 -3.03 0.85 4.39
CA ILE A 128 -1.77 1.50 4.73
C ILE A 128 -1.12 0.68 5.83
N TRP A 129 0.08 0.15 5.58
CA TRP A 129 0.80 -0.73 6.49
C TRP A 129 1.82 0.07 7.30
N ASN A 130 1.89 -0.22 8.60
CA ASN A 130 2.85 0.42 9.49
C ASN A 130 3.53 -0.61 10.41
N LYS A 131 4.73 -0.29 10.90
CA LYS A 131 5.60 -1.22 11.63
C LYS A 131 5.26 -1.42 13.12
N ASP A 132 4.53 -0.49 13.73
CA ASP A 132 4.18 -0.54 15.16
C ASP A 132 2.67 -0.40 15.36
N SER A 133 2.03 -1.47 15.83
CA SER A 133 0.60 -1.51 16.15
C SER A 133 0.14 -0.49 17.20
N LYS A 134 1.06 0.11 17.97
CA LYS A 134 0.77 1.20 18.90
C LYS A 134 0.52 2.52 18.17
N ASN A 135 1.08 2.71 16.98
CA ASN A 135 0.87 3.87 16.13
C ASN A 135 -0.42 3.72 15.30
N ASN A 136 -1.56 3.46 15.95
CA ASN A 136 -2.81 3.09 15.29
C ASN A 136 -3.83 4.24 15.14
N SER A 137 -3.58 5.39 15.75
CA SER A 137 -4.55 6.49 15.77
C SER A 137 -4.77 7.06 14.36
N LEU A 138 -6.05 7.20 13.98
CA LEU A 138 -6.42 7.86 12.72
C LEU A 138 -5.93 9.31 12.64
N ASN A 139 -5.71 9.98 13.78
CA ASN A 139 -5.20 11.34 13.82
C ASN A 139 -3.75 11.47 13.32
N LEU A 140 -3.04 10.34 13.18
CA LEU A 140 -1.71 10.31 12.58
C LEU A 140 -1.77 10.45 11.06
N ILE A 141 -2.86 10.01 10.43
CA ILE A 141 -3.06 10.09 8.98
C ILE A 141 -3.19 11.55 8.57
N ASN A 142 -2.54 11.90 7.47
CA ASN A 142 -2.60 13.21 6.85
C ASN A 142 -4.07 13.66 6.66
N LYS A 143 -4.37 14.86 7.17
CA LYS A 143 -5.73 15.41 7.18
C LYS A 143 -6.32 15.55 5.78
N GLU A 144 -5.51 15.74 4.73
CA GLU A 144 -6.01 15.82 3.36
C GLU A 144 -6.49 14.47 2.83
N ILE A 145 -5.89 13.36 3.27
CA ILE A 145 -6.37 12.00 2.96
C ILE A 145 -7.75 11.80 3.62
N ILE A 146 -7.85 12.11 4.92
CA ILE A 146 -9.10 11.96 5.69
C ILE A 146 -10.21 12.86 5.14
N LYS A 147 -9.88 14.10 4.79
CA LYS A 147 -10.82 15.06 4.22
C LYS A 147 -11.38 14.60 2.88
N LYS A 148 -10.56 13.95 2.04
CA LYS A 148 -10.96 13.50 0.70
C LYS A 148 -11.68 12.15 0.72
N TRP A 149 -11.23 11.22 1.57
CA TRP A 149 -11.66 9.82 1.54
C TRP A 149 -12.53 9.40 2.74
N GLY A 150 -12.70 10.28 3.71
CA GLY A 150 -13.54 10.05 4.88
C GLY A 150 -12.82 9.34 6.03
N THR A 151 -13.60 8.99 7.05
CA THR A 151 -13.13 8.40 8.32
C THR A 151 -13.57 6.95 8.53
N ASP A 152 -14.24 6.33 7.56
CA ASP A 152 -14.63 4.92 7.59
C ASP A 152 -13.41 4.01 7.37
N ILE A 153 -12.44 4.15 8.27
CA ILE A 153 -11.14 3.50 8.24
C ILE A 153 -11.02 2.73 9.56
N ILE A 154 -10.78 1.43 9.45
CA ILE A 154 -10.53 0.58 10.62
C ILE A 154 -9.04 0.32 10.76
N TYR A 155 -8.53 0.33 11.98
CA TYR A 155 -7.18 -0.16 12.24
C TYR A 155 -7.21 -1.65 12.60
N ILE A 156 -6.32 -2.44 12.00
CA ILE A 156 -6.17 -3.87 12.25
C ILE A 156 -4.70 -4.11 12.63
N ALA A 157 -4.45 -4.41 13.90
CA ALA A 157 -3.12 -4.84 14.35
C ALA A 157 -2.81 -6.24 13.78
N HIS A 158 -1.56 -6.46 13.38
CA HIS A 158 -1.08 -7.82 13.16
C HIS A 158 -0.93 -8.45 14.54
N MET A 159 -1.76 -9.45 14.83
CA MET A 159 -1.60 -10.21 16.06
C MET A 159 -0.53 -11.27 15.80
N PRO A 160 0.56 -11.32 16.58
CA PRO A 160 1.37 -12.53 16.62
C PRO A 160 0.45 -13.68 17.04
N GLU A 161 0.46 -14.80 16.33
CA GLU A 161 -0.10 -16.02 16.91
C GLU A 161 0.66 -16.28 18.21
N ASN A 162 -0.08 -16.34 19.33
CA ASN A 162 0.47 -16.68 20.65
C ASN A 162 1.04 -18.09 20.67
#